data_AF-A0A924QQX1-F1
#
_entry.id   AF-A0A924QQX1-F1
#
_cell.length_a   1.000
_cell.length_b   1.000
_cell.length_c   1.000
_cell.angle_alpha   90.00
_cell.angle_beta   90.00
_cell.angle_gamma   90.00
#
_symmetry.space_group_name_H-M   'P 1'
#
loop_
_entity.id
_entity.type
_entity.pdbx_description
1 polymer ?
#
loop_
_entity_poly.entity_id
_entity_poly.type
_entity_poly.pdbx_seq_one_letter_code
_entity_poly.pdbx_strand_id
1 'polypeptide(L)'
;MQFETLNTNENPSSQNVTMNTGRGQHSKYLPYAFTEQGVAMLSGVLNSDKAIIMNIAIMRTFVAIRKIVQEPNDIKEQLREIKERIGEHDSQLYQIYDAMENLLDEKAASRKWEE
;
A
#
# COMPACT_ATOMS: atom_id res chain seq x y z
N MET A 1 -0.25 0.50 1.54
CA MET A 1 0.97 0.22 2.32
C MET A 1 0.53 -0.62 3.51
N GLN A 2 0.51 -1.94 3.33
CA GLN A 2 0.22 -2.90 4.40
C GLN A 2 1.56 -3.15 5.10
N PHE A 3 1.69 -2.66 6.32
CA PHE A 3 2.77 -3.14 7.17
C PHE A 3 2.33 -4.50 7.71
N GLU A 4 2.85 -5.55 7.08
CA GLU A 4 2.94 -6.87 7.69
C GLU A 4 3.78 -6.72 8.97
N THR A 5 3.14 -6.83 10.13
CA THR A 5 3.85 -7.12 11.37
C THR A 5 3.63 -8.58 11.66
N LEU A 6 4.71 -9.32 11.46
CA LEU A 6 4.95 -10.73 11.77
C LEU A 6 4.04 -11.29 12.88
N ASN A 7 3.42 -12.43 12.57
CA ASN A 7 2.93 -13.37 13.56
C ASN A 7 4.01 -13.61 14.64
N THR A 8 3.75 -13.14 15.85
CA THR A 8 4.28 -13.75 17.07
C THR A 8 3.09 -14.11 17.94
N ASN A 9 2.49 -15.24 17.57
CA ASN A 9 1.52 -15.96 18.38
C ASN A 9 2.28 -16.65 19.52
N GLU A 10 2.79 -15.86 20.45
CA GLU A 10 3.41 -16.33 21.69
C GLU A 10 2.62 -15.65 22.81
N ASN A 11 1.55 -16.30 23.23
CA ASN A 11 0.75 -15.88 24.36
C ASN A 11 1.30 -16.62 25.59
N PRO A 12 2.17 -16.02 26.44
CA PRO A 12 2.65 -16.71 27.63
C PRO A 12 1.60 -16.56 28.74
N SER A 13 0.38 -17.01 28.48
CA SER A 13 -0.65 -17.15 29.49
C SER A 13 -0.99 -18.63 29.63
N SER A 14 -0.08 -19.38 30.23
CA SER A 14 -0.45 -20.63 30.91
C SER A 14 -1.23 -20.25 32.17
N GLN A 15 -2.26 -21.02 32.50
CA GLN A 15 -3.13 -20.79 33.68
C GLN A 15 -2.35 -20.65 35.01
N ASN A 16 -1.08 -21.05 35.05
CA ASN A 16 -0.21 -20.94 36.22
C ASN A 16 0.85 -19.82 36.16
N VAL A 17 0.87 -18.97 35.14
CA VAL A 17 1.83 -17.85 35.05
C VAL A 17 1.07 -16.53 35.10
N THR A 18 0.92 -16.00 36.32
CA THR A 18 0.36 -14.67 36.54
C THR A 18 1.45 -13.64 36.29
N MET A 19 1.22 -12.72 35.34
CA MET A 19 2.08 -11.57 35.10
C MET A 19 2.25 -10.78 36.41
N ASN A 20 3.50 -10.51 36.81
CA ASN A 20 3.85 -9.86 38.09
C ASN A 20 2.93 -8.66 38.38
N THR A 21 2.37 -8.67 39.59
CA THR A 21 1.34 -7.77 40.14
C THR A 21 1.88 -6.35 40.43
N GLY A 22 2.48 -5.71 39.44
CA GLY A 22 2.69 -4.26 39.42
C GLY A 22 1.68 -3.62 38.50
N ARG A 23 0.84 -2.70 39.01
CA ARG A 23 0.01 -1.82 38.16
C ARG A 23 0.93 -1.08 37.18
N GLY A 24 0.81 -1.37 35.88
CA GLY A 24 1.47 -0.63 34.81
C GLY A 24 2.81 -1.17 34.30
N GLN A 25 3.29 -2.34 34.78
CA GLN A 25 4.57 -2.92 34.30
C GLN A 25 4.48 -3.54 32.89
N HIS A 26 3.27 -3.89 32.44
CA HIS A 26 3.04 -4.36 31.08
C HIS A 26 1.71 -3.80 30.57
N SER A 27 1.73 -3.10 29.43
CA SER A 27 0.50 -2.65 28.78
C SER A 27 -0.22 -3.87 28.22
N LYS A 28 -1.25 -4.34 28.94
CA LYS A 28 -2.03 -5.54 28.58
C LYS A 28 -2.78 -5.39 27.24
N TYR A 29 -2.93 -4.15 26.78
CA TYR A 29 -3.61 -3.77 25.54
C TYR A 29 -2.86 -2.61 24.89
N LEU A 30 -2.91 -2.52 23.56
CA LEU A 30 -2.46 -1.31 22.88
C LEU A 30 -3.35 -0.14 23.33
N PRO A 31 -2.78 0.96 23.85
CA PRO A 31 -3.59 2.09 24.27
C PRO A 31 -4.29 2.69 23.04
N TYR A 32 -5.62 2.60 23.01
CA TYR A 32 -6.44 3.24 21.97
C TYR A 32 -6.29 4.77 21.96
N ALA A 33 -5.70 5.36 22.99
CA ALA A 33 -5.39 6.77 23.17
C ALA A 33 -4.71 7.46 21.97
N PHE A 34 -4.06 6.70 21.08
CA PHE A 34 -3.37 7.21 19.89
C PHE A 34 -4.13 6.97 18.58
N THR A 35 -5.37 6.50 18.65
CA THR A 35 -6.28 6.39 17.50
C THR A 35 -7.17 7.63 17.44
N GLU A 36 -7.74 7.92 16.27
CA GLU A 36 -8.70 9.03 16.09
C GLU A 36 -9.81 9.01 17.16
N GLN A 37 -10.34 7.83 17.48
CA GLN A 37 -11.37 7.67 18.50
C GLN A 37 -10.84 7.81 19.94
N GLY A 38 -9.62 7.36 20.23
CA GLY A 38 -9.05 7.51 21.58
C GLY A 38 -8.50 8.90 21.88
N VAL A 39 -8.03 9.62 20.86
CA VAL A 39 -7.69 11.04 20.97
C VAL A 39 -8.97 11.85 21.26
N ALA A 40 -10.06 11.55 20.54
CA ALA A 40 -11.38 12.14 20.83
C ALA A 40 -11.87 11.84 22.27
N MET A 41 -11.71 10.60 22.76
CA MET A 41 -12.07 10.24 24.13
C MET A 41 -11.22 10.97 25.19
N LEU A 42 -9.92 11.16 24.94
CA LEU A 42 -9.04 11.91 25.85
C LEU A 42 -9.34 13.40 25.87
N SER A 43 -9.87 13.95 24.78
CA SER A 43 -10.24 15.38 24.71
C SER A 43 -11.32 15.78 25.71
N GLY A 44 -12.22 14.85 26.06
CA GLY A 44 -13.23 15.08 27.10
C GLY A 44 -12.67 15.06 28.52
N VAL A 45 -11.48 14.47 28.72
CA VAL A 45 -10.78 14.42 30.01
C VAL A 45 -9.85 15.63 30.19
N LEU A 46 -9.25 16.12 29.11
CA LEU A 46 -8.28 17.22 29.13
C LEU A 46 -8.95 18.58 28.82
N ASN A 47 -9.50 19.24 29.84
CA ASN A 47 -10.24 20.52 29.72
C ASN A 47 -9.37 21.80 29.72
N SER A 48 -8.11 21.74 29.27
CA SER A 48 -7.29 22.97 29.15
C SER A 48 -7.36 23.54 27.73
N ASP A 49 -7.35 24.86 27.60
CA ASP A 49 -7.37 25.55 26.29
C ASP A 49 -6.26 25.06 25.35
N LYS A 50 -5.07 24.82 25.92
CA LYS A 50 -3.92 24.27 25.19
C LYS A 50 -4.19 22.84 24.69
N ALA A 51 -4.79 21.99 25.51
CA ALA A 51 -5.11 20.61 25.14
C ALA A 51 -6.20 20.54 24.06
N ILE A 52 -7.19 21.42 24.13
CA ILE A 52 -8.26 21.52 23.12
C ILE A 52 -7.66 21.85 21.75
N ILE A 53 -6.78 22.85 21.67
CA ILE A 53 -6.12 23.25 20.42
C ILE A 53 -5.28 22.10 19.84
N MET A 54 -4.49 21.43 20.68
CA MET A 54 -3.67 20.29 20.22
C MET A 54 -4.53 19.13 19.73
N ASN A 55 -5.62 18.80 20.44
CA ASN A 55 -6.53 17.74 20.03
C ASN A 55 -7.15 18.00 18.65
N ILE A 56 -7.56 19.24 18.37
CA ILE A 56 -8.07 19.66 17.06
C ILE A 56 -6.99 19.48 15.98
N ALA A 57 -5.75 19.87 16.25
CA ALA A 57 -4.64 19.71 15.30
C ALA A 57 -4.35 18.24 14.99
N ILE A 58 -4.35 17.38 16.02
CA ILE A 58 -4.15 15.93 15.86
C ILE A 58 -5.27 15.32 15.01
N MET A 59 -6.53 15.62 15.31
CA MET A 59 -7.68 15.11 14.53
C MET A 59 -7.63 15.56 13.06
N ARG A 60 -7.31 16.84 12.80
CA ARG A 60 -7.14 17.34 11.42
C ARG A 60 -6.06 16.59 10.66
N THR A 61 -4.98 16.22 11.34
CA THR A 61 -3.86 15.48 10.75
C THR A 61 -4.29 14.06 10.39
N PHE A 62 -5.01 13.36 11.27
CA PHE A 62 -5.57 12.03 10.98
C PHE A 62 -6.52 12.04 9.79
N VAL A 63 -7.41 13.03 9.70
CA VAL A 63 -8.32 13.20 8.55
C VAL A 63 -7.54 13.46 7.26
N ALA A 64 -6.51 14.31 7.29
CA ALA A 64 -5.68 14.59 6.11
C ALA A 64 -4.93 13.35 5.62
N ILE A 65 -4.31 12.59 6.54
CA ILE A 65 -3.63 11.33 6.21
C ILE A 65 -4.61 10.34 5.60
N ARG A 66 -5.82 10.21 6.18
CA ARG A 66 -6.85 9.31 5.65
C ARG A 66 -7.28 9.71 4.23
N LYS A 67 -7.43 11.01 3.97
CA LYS A 67 -7.74 11.51 2.62
C LYS A 67 -6.64 11.12 1.63
N ILE A 68 -5.38 11.33 1.97
CA ILE A 68 -4.23 10.94 1.12
C ILE A 68 -4.21 9.43 0.85
N VAL A 69 -4.54 8.61 1.84
CA VAL A 69 -4.57 7.13 1.68
C VAL A 69 -5.80 6.65 0.91
N GLN A 70 -6.93 7.36 1.00
CA GLN A 70 -8.17 7.03 0.31
C GLN A 70 -8.25 7.61 -1.11
N GLU A 71 -7.47 8.64 -1.40
CA GLU A 71 -7.38 9.19 -2.75
C GLU A 71 -6.84 8.06 -3.65
N PRO A 72 -7.57 7.67 -4.70
CA PRO A 72 -7.05 6.69 -5.65
C PRO A 72 -5.75 7.27 -6.18
N ASN A 73 -4.63 6.57 -5.93
CA ASN A 73 -3.33 6.98 -6.43
C ASN A 73 -3.46 7.18 -7.94
N ASP A 74 -3.58 8.43 -8.40
CA ASP A 74 -3.61 8.80 -9.81
C ASP A 74 -2.43 8.13 -10.54
N ILE A 75 -1.30 8.06 -9.86
CA ILE A 75 -0.09 7.32 -10.26
C ILE A 75 -0.35 5.84 -10.56
N LYS A 76 -1.18 5.14 -9.77
CA LYS A 76 -1.49 3.72 -10.00
C LYS A 76 -2.32 3.54 -11.28
N GLU A 77 -3.23 4.46 -11.54
CA GLU A 77 -4.08 4.43 -12.73
C GLU A 77 -3.29 4.82 -13.98
N GLN A 78 -2.47 5.87 -13.91
CA GLN A 78 -1.53 6.24 -14.96
C GLN A 78 -0.53 5.11 -15.27
N LEU A 79 -0.02 4.41 -14.25
CA LEU A 79 0.87 3.26 -14.45
C LEU A 79 0.16 2.09 -15.12
N ARG A 80 -1.13 1.88 -14.82
CA ARG A 80 -1.96 0.86 -15.47
C ARG A 80 -2.13 1.17 -16.96
N GLU A 81 -2.45 2.42 -17.29
CA GLU A 81 -2.59 2.87 -18.69
C GLU A 81 -1.28 2.70 -19.47
N ILE A 82 -0.14 3.10 -18.89
CA ILE A 82 1.17 2.93 -19.53
C ILE A 82 1.46 1.44 -19.78
N LYS A 83 1.20 0.57 -18.80
CA LYS A 83 1.44 -0.87 -18.93
C LYS A 83 0.58 -1.50 -20.03
N GLU A 84 -0.68 -1.08 -20.14
CA GLU A 84 -1.60 -1.56 -21.18
C GLU A 84 -1.12 -1.16 -22.58
N ARG A 85 -0.78 0.12 -22.77
CA ARG A 85 -0.23 0.62 -24.04
C ARG A 85 1.06 -0.09 -24.46
N ILE A 86 1.98 -0.33 -23.52
CA ILE A 86 3.23 -1.06 -23.82
C ILE A 86 2.92 -2.51 -24.26
N GLY A 87 1.99 -3.19 -23.60
CA GLY A 87 1.60 -4.55 -23.98
C GLY A 87 0.98 -4.63 -25.39
N GLU A 88 0.20 -3.64 -25.80
CA GLU A 88 -0.32 -3.55 -27.16
C GLU A 88 0.79 -3.38 -28.21
N HIS A 89 1.79 -2.56 -27.89
CA HIS A 89 2.94 -2.34 -28.78
C HIS A 89 3.80 -3.60 -28.96
N ASP A 90 3.97 -4.43 -27.94
CA ASP A 90 4.70 -5.69 -28.07
C ASP A 90 4.04 -6.61 -29.11
N SER A 91 2.71 -6.72 -29.11
CA SER A 91 1.98 -7.51 -30.11
C SER A 91 2.14 -6.96 -31.53
N GLN A 92 2.09 -5.63 -31.69
CA GLN A 92 2.31 -4.98 -32.97
C GLN A 92 3.73 -5.21 -33.50
N LEU A 93 4.74 -5.16 -32.62
CA LEU A 93 6.12 -5.44 -32.98
C LEU A 93 6.33 -6.88 -33.42
N TYR A 94 5.68 -7.86 -32.78
CA TYR A 94 5.71 -9.26 -33.23
C TYR A 94 5.15 -9.41 -34.64
N GLN A 95 4.04 -8.76 -34.95
CA GLN A 95 3.44 -8.82 -36.29
C GLN A 95 4.35 -8.18 -37.34
N ILE A 96 5.01 -7.06 -37.01
CA ILE A 96 5.98 -6.40 -37.91
C ILE A 96 7.19 -7.32 -38.13
N TYR A 97 7.71 -7.94 -37.07
CA TYR A 97 8.84 -8.86 -37.16
C TYR A 97 8.51 -10.05 -38.07
N ASP A 98 7.36 -10.69 -37.86
CA ASP A 98 6.89 -11.83 -38.64
C ASP A 98 6.68 -11.46 -40.12
N ALA A 99 6.12 -10.28 -40.39
CA ALA A 99 5.99 -9.76 -41.75
C ALA A 99 7.35 -9.51 -42.40
N MET A 100 8.33 -8.97 -41.66
CA MET A 100 9.68 -8.76 -42.17
C MET A 100 10.41 -10.07 -42.47
N GLU A 101 10.27 -11.08 -41.62
CA GLU A 101 10.88 -12.40 -41.81
C GLU A 101 10.32 -13.08 -43.06
N ASN A 102 9.00 -13.09 -43.23
CA ASN A 102 8.35 -13.62 -44.43
C ASN A 102 8.80 -12.90 -45.71
N LEU A 103 8.93 -11.56 -45.69
CA LEU A 103 9.42 -10.79 -46.85
C LEU A 103 10.90 -11.08 -47.17
N LEU A 104 11.73 -11.32 -46.15
CA LEU A 104 13.13 -11.68 -46.34
C LEU A 104 13.26 -13.09 -46.95
N ASP A 105 12.43 -14.03 -46.51
CA ASP A 105 12.36 -15.39 -47.03
C ASP A 105 11.84 -15.44 -48.47
N GLU A 106 10.79 -14.68 -48.80
CA GLU A 106 10.30 -14.54 -50.17
C GLU A 106 11.39 -13.97 -51.10
N LYS A 107 12.09 -12.92 -50.67
CA LYS A 107 13.17 -12.30 -51.44
C LYS A 107 14.40 -13.22 -51.57
N ALA A 108 14.66 -14.09 -50.60
CA ALA A 108 15.71 -15.10 -50.67
C ALA A 108 15.32 -16.22 -51.64
N ALA A 109 14.04 -16.65 -51.62
CA ALA A 109 13.51 -17.63 -52.53
C ALA A 109 13.55 -17.13 -53.99
N SER A 110 13.08 -15.91 -54.28
CA SER A 110 13.11 -15.34 -55.64
C SER A 110 14.52 -15.29 -56.24
N ARG A 111 15.55 -14.95 -55.45
CA ARG A 111 16.94 -14.92 -55.92
C ARG A 111 17.51 -16.29 -56.27
N LYS A 112 17.05 -17.35 -55.61
CA LYS A 112 17.49 -18.74 -55.87
C LYS A 112 16.96 -19.30 -57.20
N TRP A 113 15.92 -18.69 -57.78
CA TRP A 113 15.35 -19.10 -59.07
C TRP A 113 15.86 -18.27 -60.25
N GLU A 114 16.60 -17.18 -59.99
CA GLU A 114 17.23 -16.31 -61.01
C GLU A 114 18.71 -16.66 -61.27
N GLU A 115 19.33 -17.49 -60.42
CA GLU A 115 20.65 -18.13 -60.64
C GLU A 115 20.52 -19.50 -61.32
#